data_AF-N8Q5E1-F1
#
_entry.id   AF-N8Q5E1-F1
#
_cell.length_a   1.000
_cell.length_b   1.000
_cell.length_c   1.000
_cell.angle_alpha   90.00
_cell.angle_beta   90.00
_cell.angle_gamma   90.00
#
_symmetry.space_group_name_H-M   'P 1'
#
loop_
_entity.id
_entity.type
_entity.pdbx_description
1 polymer ?
#
loop_
_entity_poly.entity_id
_entity_poly.type
_entity_poly.pdbx_seq_one_letter_code
_entity_poly.pdbx_strand_id
1 'polypeptide(L)' 'MLHTKNQIIKHKVDLLNLAEELQNVSRACKVMGVSRDTFYRYQELVKSGE' A
#
# COMPACT_ATOMS: atom_id res chain seq x y z
N MET A 1 -16.05 -15.90 -8.78
CA MET A 1 -15.50 -14.53 -8.96
C MET A 1 -14.49 -14.21 -7.84
N LEU A 2 -13.34 -14.87 -7.81
CA LEU A 2 -12.32 -14.74 -6.74
C LEU A 2 -11.09 -13.92 -7.14
N HIS A 3 -11.13 -13.16 -8.24
CA HIS A 3 -9.96 -12.44 -8.75
C HIS A 3 -9.71 -11.06 -8.11
N THR A 4 -10.71 -10.45 -7.48
CA THR A 4 -10.59 -9.07 -6.98
C THR A 4 -9.75 -8.96 -5.71
N LYS A 5 -9.88 -9.93 -4.78
CA LYS A 5 -9.16 -9.88 -3.49
C LYS A 5 -7.64 -9.98 -3.67
N ASN A 6 -7.17 -10.84 -4.58
CA ASN A 6 -5.73 -10.99 -4.84
C ASN A 6 -5.10 -9.75 -5.46
N GLN A 7 -5.79 -9.08 -6.39
CA GLN A 7 -5.29 -7.84 -6.97
C GLN A 7 -5.21 -6.72 -5.93
N ILE A 8 -6.21 -6.63 -5.06
CA ILE A 8 -6.24 -5.65 -3.97
C ILE A 8 -5.07 -5.89 -2.99
N ILE A 9 -4.77 -7.14 -2.65
CA ILE A 9 -3.64 -7.49 -1.77
C ILE A 9 -2.30 -7.13 -2.44
N LYS A 10 -2.15 -7.49 -3.73
CA LYS A 10 -0.93 -7.18 -4.49
C LYS A 10 -0.66 -5.67 -4.56
N HIS A 11 -1.68 -4.87 -4.90
CA HIS A 11 -1.55 -3.41 -4.94
C HIS A 11 -1.17 -2.78 -3.59
N LYS A 12 -1.62 -3.35 -2.47
CA LYS A 12 -1.23 -2.88 -1.13
C LYS A 12 0.23 -3.19 -0.81
N VAL A 13 0.68 -4.40 -1.13
CA VAL A 13 2.07 -4.82 -0.93
C VAL A 13 3.01 -4.03 -1.81
N ASP A 14 2.65 -3.83 -3.09
CA ASP A 14 3.42 -3.01 -4.03
C ASP A 14 3.56 -1.55 -3.53
N LEU A 15 2.53 -0.98 -2.89
CA LEU A 15 2.60 0.38 -2.35
C LEU A 15 3.59 0.49 -1.17
N LEU A 16 3.59 -0.50 -0.28
CA LEU A 16 4.50 -0.54 0.86
C LEU A 16 5.96 -0.72 0.41
N ASN A 17 6.18 -1.66 -0.53
CA ASN A 17 7.50 -1.87 -1.13
C ASN A 17 8.00 -0.63 -1.86
N LEU A 18 7.14 0.06 -2.62
CA LEU A 18 7.51 1.28 -3.33
C LEU A 18 7.88 2.42 -2.37
N ALA A 19 7.18 2.53 -1.23
CA ALA A 19 7.52 3.52 -0.21
C ALA A 19 8.86 3.23 0.46
N GLU A 20 9.19 1.95 0.66
CA GLU A 20 10.46 1.49 1.23
C GLU A 20 11.61 1.71 0.25
N GLU A 21 11.47 1.31 -1.02
CA GLU A 21 12.47 1.53 -2.08
C GLU A 21 12.77 3.01 -2.30
N LEU A 22 11.74 3.85 -2.28
CA LEU A 22 11.90 5.31 -2.45
C LEU A 22 12.33 6.01 -1.16
N GLN A 23 12.30 5.32 -0.01
CA GLN A 23 12.39 5.90 1.33
C GLN A 23 11.51 7.17 1.49
N ASN A 24 10.39 7.21 0.77
CA ASN A 24 9.54 8.40 0.65
C ASN A 24 8.08 8.04 0.36
N VAL A 25 7.26 8.12 1.40
CA VAL A 25 5.83 7.82 1.36
C VAL A 25 5.07 8.75 0.41
N SER A 26 5.36 10.05 0.40
CA SER A 26 4.66 11.00 -0.47
C SER A 26 4.89 10.71 -1.95
N ARG A 27 6.11 10.34 -2.32
CA ARG A 27 6.44 9.99 -3.71
C ARG A 27 5.79 8.69 -4.13
N ALA A 28 5.83 7.66 -3.29
CA ALA A 28 5.15 6.39 -3.54
C ALA A 28 3.63 6.57 -3.69
N CYS A 29 3.00 7.35 -2.79
CA CYS A 29 1.57 7.68 -2.87
C CYS A 29 1.21 8.40 -4.18
N LYS A 30 2.05 9.35 -4.61
CA LYS A 30 1.85 10.08 -5.88
C LYS A 30 1.98 9.17 -7.11
N VAL A 31 2.92 8.24 -7.10
CA VAL A 31 3.12 7.27 -8.20
C VAL A 31 1.95 6.27 -8.28
N MET A 32 1.48 5.79 -7.13
CA MET A 32 0.36 4.86 -7.03
C MET A 32 -1.01 5.52 -7.20
N GLY A 33 -1.09 6.86 -7.22
CA GLY A 33 -2.35 7.59 -7.29
C GLY A 33 -3.23 7.43 -6.05
N VAL A 34 -2.62 7.14 -4.90
CA VAL A 34 -3.33 6.93 -3.62
C VAL A 34 -3.01 8.06 -2.64
N SER A 35 -3.92 8.28 -1.68
CA SER A 35 -3.68 9.26 -0.62
C SER A 35 -2.75 8.72 0.46
N ARG A 36 -2.05 9.63 1.15
CA ARG A 36 -1.24 9.30 2.34
C ARG A 36 -2.07 8.61 3.42
N ASP A 37 -3.33 9.02 3.57
CA ASP A 37 -4.26 8.42 4.53
C ASP A 37 -4.46 6.91 4.26
N THR A 38 -4.66 6.57 2.98
CA THR A 38 -4.76 5.18 2.52
C THR A 38 -3.48 4.39 2.81
N PHE A 39 -2.31 5.02 2.65
CA PHE A 39 -1.03 4.40 2.97
C PHE A 39 -0.94 4.05 4.47
N TYR A 40 -1.21 5.01 5.36
CA TYR A 40 -1.12 4.77 6.81
C TYR A 40 -2.11 3.73 7.28
N ARG A 41 -3.31 3.72 6.70
CA ARG A 41 -4.33 2.71 7.02
C ARG A 41 -3.91 1.31 6.60
N TYR A 42 -3.20 1.16 5.47
CA TYR A 42 -2.61 -0.12 5.10
C TYR A 42 -1.40 -0.49 5.94
N GLN A 43 -0.55 0.47 6.28
CA GLN A 43 0.57 0.25 7.17
C GLN A 43 0.09 -0.23 8.54
N GLU A 44 -0.98 0.35 9.07
CA GLU A 44 -1.61 -0.05 10.32
C GLU A 44 -2.20 -1.47 10.20
N LEU A 45 -2.95 -1.78 9.14
CA LEU A 45 -3.46 -3.14 8.91
C LEU A 45 -2.35 -4.21 8.81
N VAL A 46 -1.18 -3.84 8.29
CA VAL A 46 -0.02 -4.76 8.22
C VAL A 46 0.71 -4.84 9.57
N LYS A 47 0.82 -3.74 10.31
CA LYS A 47 1.43 -3.72 11.65
C LYS A 47 0.56 -4.39 12.72
N SER A 48 -0.74 -4.20 12.63
CA SER A 48 -1.76 -4.75 13.54
C SER A 48 -2.20 -6.15 13.14
N GLY A 49 -1.38 -6.88 12.38
CA GLY A 49 -1.67 -8.26 11.97
C GLY A 49 -1.73 -9.22 13.15
N GLU A 50 -2.91 -9.32 13.76
CA GLU A 50 -3.50 -10.56 14.28
C GLU A 50 -4.40 -11.20 13.20
#